data_AF-A0A5E4L4D2-F1
#
_entry.id   AF-A0A5E4L4D2-F1
#
_cell.length_a   1.000
_cell.length_b   1.000
_cell.length_c   1.000
_cell.angle_alpha   90.00
_cell.angle_beta   90.00
_cell.angle_gamma   90.00
#
_symmetry.space_group_name_H-M   'P 1'
#
loop_
_entity.id
_entity.type
_entity.pdbx_description
1 polymer ?
#
loop_
_entity_poly.entity_id
_entity_poly.type
_entity_poly.pdbx_seq_one_letter_code
_entity_poly.pdbx_strand_id
1 'polypeptide(L)'
;MNVTRHISIDDEHVEKMKPYVEKHHGNFGAAIREMINRAGKYSPRMNSSAIDISLFNWMLKEIDDRLVPDDILDELIDPGQINSIAKLEDYLNRRFSELEWHIYLTLKCDNDMFPSNILMEIGGEPLKIKFVARLLSHFLVKNSLEKAPLQIISVVNFNECIKVEMARSDKKASIDSLVTFFGGMDEVTKVVKNKPDFWKSLVNRHLSSNYNMVTIHRNYFEDMLASNTFSGEVMIENLAKKPIREIPMKEMLLLIKEVYETSRVVDRVEIDKESLTLYHNYRNRDAIENLKKSLISLLDANGHLYDAKLMANMIYLTHRPDVGMKINEIVGNLKTSKSNVDQELIMFMAFLKGLKDMPDIPLSLSALGRRIGKSLMEEYEKENDIKKWNLETFQKALELVDSRLHRESEWKLDGNNLLYIVKKCNIANEGNKFDTSVCHTARETFKGAMNYAMGNEAELEIKHLLTHGDKFCEVVIRIP
;
A
#
# COMPACT_ATOMS: atom_id res chain seq x y z
N MET A 1 26.58 72.38 1.46
CA MET A 1 27.98 72.56 1.02
C MET A 1 28.24 71.53 -0.07
N ASN A 2 28.26 71.94 -1.35
CA ASN A 2 28.51 71.01 -2.45
C ASN A 2 30.01 70.73 -2.52
N VAL A 3 30.43 69.53 -2.15
CA VAL A 3 31.82 69.08 -2.29
C VAL A 3 32.04 68.71 -3.75
N THR A 4 32.64 69.61 -4.54
CA THR A 4 33.10 69.32 -5.90
C THR A 4 34.46 68.63 -5.85
N ARG A 5 34.49 67.36 -6.25
CA ARG A 5 35.75 66.63 -6.50
C ARG A 5 36.10 66.79 -7.96
N HIS A 6 37.30 67.32 -8.24
CA HIS A 6 37.83 67.37 -9.59
C HIS A 6 38.44 66.01 -9.92
N ILE A 7 38.06 65.45 -11.06
CA ILE A 7 38.58 64.19 -11.59
C ILE A 7 39.26 64.54 -12.91
N SER A 8 40.55 64.24 -13.01
CA SER A 8 41.30 64.35 -14.27
C SER A 8 41.11 63.05 -15.05
N ILE A 9 40.80 63.16 -16.34
CA ILE A 9 40.58 62.03 -17.25
C ILE A 9 41.46 62.28 -18.47
N ASP A 10 42.26 61.29 -18.86
CA ASP A 10 43.14 61.42 -20.03
C ASP A 10 42.34 61.53 -21.32
N ASP A 11 42.89 62.23 -22.32
CA ASP A 11 42.21 62.50 -23.60
C ASP A 11 41.75 61.22 -24.33
N GLU A 12 42.50 60.12 -24.20
CA GLU A 12 42.11 58.81 -24.73
C GLU A 12 40.77 58.32 -24.15
N HIS A 13 40.52 58.61 -22.87
CA HIS A 13 39.29 58.24 -22.17
C HIS A 13 38.17 59.24 -22.43
N VAL A 14 38.49 60.51 -22.68
CA VAL A 14 37.53 61.54 -23.11
C VAL A 14 36.94 61.18 -24.48
N GLU A 15 37.76 60.74 -25.43
CA GLU A 15 37.28 60.31 -26.76
C GLU A 15 36.36 59.07 -26.65
N LYS A 16 36.63 58.13 -25.73
CA LYS A 16 35.74 56.99 -25.46
C LYS A 16 34.39 57.42 -24.84
N MET A 17 34.36 58.54 -24.11
CA MET A 17 33.15 59.08 -23.47
C MET A 17 32.33 60.00 -24.39
N LYS A 18 32.93 60.51 -25.46
CA LYS A 18 32.35 61.47 -26.41
C LYS A 18 30.90 61.18 -26.85
N PRO A 19 30.51 59.95 -27.27
CA PRO A 19 29.11 59.69 -27.65
C PRO A 19 28.11 59.86 -26.49
N TYR A 20 28.53 59.61 -25.25
CA TYR A 20 27.69 59.83 -24.06
C TYR A 20 27.65 61.29 -23.65
N VAL A 21 28.78 62.00 -23.80
CA VAL A 21 28.89 63.43 -23.50
C VAL A 21 28.04 64.24 -24.50
N GLU A 22 28.08 63.90 -25.78
CA GLU A 22 27.24 64.53 -26.82
C GLU A 22 25.76 64.28 -26.56
N LYS A 23 25.39 63.04 -26.20
CA LYS A 23 24.03 62.66 -25.81
C LYS A 23 23.49 63.46 -24.62
N HIS A 24 24.37 63.86 -23.70
CA HIS A 24 24.04 64.68 -22.52
C HIS A 24 24.42 66.16 -22.71
N HIS A 25 24.51 66.64 -23.95
CA HIS A 25 24.76 68.04 -24.29
C HIS A 25 26.00 68.65 -23.59
N GLY A 26 27.08 67.88 -23.49
CA GLY A 26 28.34 68.32 -22.87
C GLY A 26 28.42 68.07 -21.36
N ASN A 27 27.39 67.49 -20.73
CA ASN A 27 27.40 67.22 -19.29
C ASN A 27 28.11 65.89 -18.97
N PHE A 28 29.40 65.97 -18.65
CA PHE A 28 30.22 64.83 -18.23
C PHE A 28 29.69 64.12 -16.98
N GLY A 29 29.11 64.84 -16.02
CA GLY A 29 28.56 64.23 -14.81
C GLY A 29 27.36 63.32 -15.10
N ALA A 30 26.47 63.76 -16.00
CA ALA A 30 25.33 62.97 -16.45
C ALA A 30 25.77 61.79 -17.34
N ALA A 31 26.75 62.01 -18.23
CA ALA A 31 27.35 60.97 -19.04
C ALA A 31 28.01 59.88 -18.19
N ILE A 32 28.80 60.24 -17.19
CA ILE A 32 29.45 59.31 -16.26
C ILE A 32 28.41 58.55 -15.43
N ARG A 33 27.35 59.21 -14.93
CA ARG A 33 26.27 58.50 -14.21
C ARG A 33 25.51 57.52 -15.11
N GLU A 34 25.26 57.86 -16.37
CA GLU A 34 24.66 56.91 -17.32
C GLU A 34 25.61 55.75 -17.59
N MET A 35 26.91 56.01 -17.79
CA MET A 35 27.93 54.98 -17.99
C MET A 35 28.06 54.06 -16.77
N ILE A 36 28.01 54.60 -15.54
CA ILE A 36 28.02 53.82 -14.29
C ILE A 36 26.72 53.03 -14.15
N ASN A 37 25.56 53.61 -14.44
CA ASN A 37 24.28 52.88 -14.41
C ASN A 37 24.21 51.78 -15.47
N ARG A 38 24.83 51.98 -16.64
CA ARG A 38 24.99 50.95 -17.66
C ARG A 38 25.98 49.88 -17.20
N ALA A 39 27.15 50.25 -16.67
CA ALA A 39 28.12 49.30 -16.13
C ALA A 39 27.58 48.50 -14.94
N GLY A 40 26.74 49.10 -14.09
CA GLY A 40 26.04 48.40 -13.00
C GLY A 40 24.95 47.45 -13.49
N LYS A 41 24.41 47.67 -14.70
CA LYS A 41 23.51 46.73 -15.39
C LYS A 41 24.26 45.67 -16.23
N TYR A 42 25.54 45.89 -16.49
CA TYR A 42 26.43 45.00 -17.22
C TYR A 42 27.55 44.52 -16.30
N SER A 43 27.23 43.62 -15.36
CA SER A 43 28.27 42.81 -14.72
C SER A 43 28.97 41.97 -15.82
N PRO A 44 30.27 42.17 -16.12
CA PRO A 44 30.90 41.60 -17.31
C PRO A 44 31.16 40.08 -17.23
N ARG A 45 30.61 39.38 -16.24
CA ARG A 45 30.76 37.92 -16.07
C ARG A 45 29.51 37.11 -16.34
N MET A 46 28.40 37.73 -16.75
CA MET A 46 27.19 37.01 -17.11
C MET A 46 26.89 37.15 -18.60
N ASN A 47 27.23 36.13 -19.37
CA ASN A 47 26.48 35.78 -20.58
C ASN A 47 25.07 35.30 -20.18
N SER A 48 24.23 36.15 -19.57
CA SER A 48 22.85 35.78 -19.24
C SER A 48 21.87 36.52 -20.14
N SER A 49 21.27 35.77 -21.06
CA SER A 49 19.95 36.09 -21.58
C SER A 49 18.98 36.07 -20.39
N ALA A 50 18.78 37.22 -19.75
CA ALA A 50 17.84 37.35 -18.63
C ALA A 50 16.46 36.83 -19.05
N ILE A 51 15.92 35.88 -18.28
CA ILE A 51 14.62 35.25 -18.52
C ILE A 51 13.58 35.93 -17.63
N ASP A 52 12.41 36.23 -18.18
CA ASP A 52 11.27 36.74 -17.41
C ASP A 52 10.88 35.76 -16.28
N ILE A 53 10.51 36.28 -15.11
CA ILE A 53 10.19 35.45 -13.92
C ILE A 53 9.04 34.48 -14.19
N SER A 54 8.06 34.86 -15.01
CA SER A 54 6.92 34.01 -15.36
C SER A 54 7.36 32.87 -16.26
N LEU A 55 8.23 33.16 -17.23
CA LEU A 55 8.81 32.15 -18.10
C LEU A 55 9.70 31.18 -17.30
N PHE A 56 10.49 31.68 -16.36
CA PHE A 56 11.31 30.85 -15.48
C PHE A 56 10.45 29.94 -14.59
N ASN A 57 9.42 30.48 -13.95
CA ASN A 57 8.50 29.69 -13.12
C ASN A 57 7.75 28.63 -13.93
N TRP A 58 7.35 28.96 -15.17
CA TRP A 58 6.76 27.98 -16.09
C TRP A 58 7.77 26.86 -16.40
N MET A 59 9.01 27.20 -16.75
CA MET A 59 10.06 26.20 -17.00
C MET A 59 10.26 25.28 -15.79
N LEU A 60 10.36 25.82 -14.57
CA LEU A 60 10.49 25.04 -13.33
C LEU A 60 9.32 24.07 -13.12
N LYS A 61 8.09 24.53 -13.41
CA LYS A 61 6.89 23.71 -13.31
C LYS A 61 6.87 22.59 -14.36
N GLU A 62 7.27 22.88 -15.60
CA GLU A 62 7.31 21.87 -16.65
C GLU A 62 8.35 20.79 -16.34
N ILE A 63 9.53 21.17 -15.82
CA ILE A 63 10.58 20.22 -15.45
C ILE A 63 10.36 19.58 -14.08
N ASP A 64 9.21 19.79 -13.45
CA ASP A 64 8.91 19.16 -12.17
C ASP A 64 8.96 17.63 -12.28
N ASP A 65 9.40 16.98 -11.20
CA ASP A 65 9.53 15.51 -11.11
C ASP A 65 10.42 14.84 -12.18
N ARG A 66 11.34 15.60 -12.79
CA ARG A 66 12.37 15.12 -13.73
C ARG A 66 13.77 15.44 -13.26
N LEU A 67 14.69 14.47 -13.30
CA LEU A 67 16.08 14.73 -12.90
C LEU A 67 16.79 15.62 -13.91
N VAL A 68 17.75 16.40 -13.39
CA VAL A 68 18.61 17.24 -14.21
C VAL A 68 19.59 16.32 -14.98
N PRO A 69 19.72 16.44 -16.30
CA PRO A 69 20.71 15.68 -17.07
C PRO A 69 22.13 15.83 -16.51
N ASP A 70 22.90 14.74 -16.52
CA ASP A 70 24.24 14.68 -15.91
C ASP A 70 25.22 15.70 -16.49
N ASP A 71 25.16 15.95 -17.79
CA ASP A 71 25.97 16.93 -18.50
C ASP A 71 25.68 18.36 -18.05
N ILE A 72 24.40 18.70 -17.88
CA ILE A 72 23.95 20.00 -17.36
C ILE A 72 24.33 20.15 -15.88
N LEU A 73 24.24 19.06 -15.12
CA LEU A 73 24.59 19.05 -13.70
C LEU A 73 26.08 19.32 -13.48
N ASP A 74 26.94 18.66 -14.25
CA ASP A 74 28.40 18.83 -14.17
C ASP A 74 28.84 20.20 -14.70
N GLU A 75 28.12 20.81 -15.64
CA GLU A 75 28.33 22.20 -16.07
C GLU A 75 27.99 23.21 -14.96
N LEU A 76 26.91 22.96 -14.20
CA LEU A 76 26.48 23.85 -13.13
C LEU A 76 27.35 23.71 -11.87
N ILE A 77 27.74 22.48 -11.55
CA ILE A 77 28.49 22.12 -10.35
C ILE A 77 29.66 21.24 -10.76
N ASP A 78 30.83 21.85 -10.98
CA ASP A 78 32.05 21.12 -11.37
C ASP A 78 32.54 20.21 -10.22
N PRO A 79 32.44 18.87 -10.36
CA PRO A 79 32.84 17.94 -9.31
C PRO A 79 34.36 17.93 -9.08
N GLY A 80 35.16 18.41 -10.04
CA GLY A 80 36.62 18.55 -9.89
C GLY A 80 37.01 19.71 -8.97
N GLN A 81 36.16 20.73 -8.82
CA GLN A 81 36.41 21.90 -7.98
C GLN A 81 35.78 21.78 -6.59
N ILE A 82 34.70 21.01 -6.46
CA ILE A 82 33.98 20.83 -5.20
C ILE A 82 34.43 19.54 -4.53
N ASN A 83 35.39 19.67 -3.60
CA ASN A 83 35.96 18.54 -2.89
C ASN A 83 35.45 18.37 -1.45
N SER A 84 34.54 19.23 -0.97
CA SER A 84 33.95 19.14 0.37
C SER A 84 32.53 19.73 0.41
N ILE A 85 31.74 19.33 1.41
CA ILE A 85 30.34 19.76 1.58
C ILE A 85 30.25 21.25 1.93
N ALA A 86 31.15 21.76 2.78
CA ALA A 86 31.23 23.18 3.10
C ALA A 86 31.50 24.04 1.84
N LYS A 87 32.41 23.59 0.96
CA LYS A 87 32.65 24.29 -0.31
C LYS A 87 31.45 24.22 -1.26
N LEU A 88 30.72 23.11 -1.27
CA LEU A 88 29.49 22.99 -2.03
C LEU A 88 28.46 24.03 -1.56
N GLU A 89 28.24 24.11 -0.25
CA GLU A 89 27.34 25.09 0.38
C GLU A 89 27.73 26.53 0.01
N ASP A 90 29.00 26.90 0.21
CA ASP A 90 29.51 28.24 -0.09
C ASP A 90 29.38 28.59 -1.58
N TYR A 91 29.74 27.65 -2.46
CA TYR A 91 29.62 27.83 -3.91
C TYR A 91 28.18 28.11 -4.30
N LEU A 92 27.24 27.29 -3.84
CA LEU A 92 25.84 27.40 -4.22
C LEU A 92 25.16 28.63 -3.63
N ASN A 93 25.39 28.94 -2.35
CA ASN A 93 24.85 30.16 -1.74
C ASN A 93 25.35 31.41 -2.48
N ARG A 94 26.62 31.44 -2.89
CA ARG A 94 27.15 32.51 -3.74
C ARG A 94 26.45 32.55 -5.09
N ARG A 95 26.28 31.41 -5.77
CA ARG A 95 25.62 31.33 -7.09
C ARG A 95 24.14 31.74 -7.02
N PHE A 96 23.40 31.29 -6.01
CA PHE A 96 21.99 31.69 -5.82
C PHE A 96 21.85 33.18 -5.50
N SER A 97 22.84 33.77 -4.81
CA SER A 97 22.90 35.21 -4.58
C SER A 97 23.19 35.98 -5.88
N GLU A 98 24.16 35.51 -6.69
CA GLU A 98 24.48 36.10 -8.00
C GLU A 98 23.31 36.04 -8.99
N LEU A 99 22.49 34.99 -8.90
CA LEU A 99 21.32 34.78 -9.75
C LEU A 99 20.05 35.47 -9.20
N GLU A 100 20.13 36.12 -8.03
CA GLU A 100 18.98 36.73 -7.34
C GLU A 100 17.82 35.73 -7.14
N TRP A 101 18.14 34.47 -6.88
CA TRP A 101 17.12 33.44 -6.68
C TRP A 101 16.42 33.56 -5.32
N HIS A 102 17.02 34.29 -4.37
CA HIS A 102 16.56 34.43 -2.99
C HIS A 102 16.39 33.09 -2.27
N ILE A 103 17.39 32.22 -2.43
CA ILE A 103 17.46 30.91 -1.79
C ILE A 103 18.56 30.93 -0.76
N TYR A 104 18.28 30.39 0.43
CA TYR A 104 19.29 30.06 1.43
C TYR A 104 19.44 28.55 1.51
N LEU A 105 20.69 28.08 1.55
CA LEU A 105 21.05 26.67 1.68
C LEU A 105 21.92 26.47 2.92
N THR A 106 21.60 25.46 3.71
CA THR A 106 22.43 24.98 4.82
C THR A 106 22.64 23.48 4.67
N LEU A 107 23.88 23.02 4.70
CA LEU A 107 24.25 21.60 4.65
C LEU A 107 24.92 21.19 5.96
N LYS A 108 24.30 20.28 6.69
CA LYS A 108 24.87 19.68 7.91
C LYS A 108 25.31 18.26 7.59
N CYS A 109 26.56 17.92 7.91
CA CYS A 109 27.08 16.58 7.72
C CYS A 109 27.96 16.12 8.89
N ASP A 110 28.16 14.82 8.99
CA ASP A 110 29.05 14.18 9.96
C ASP A 110 30.53 14.27 9.54
N ASN A 111 30.81 14.27 8.24
CA ASN A 111 32.15 14.39 7.67
C ASN A 111 32.12 15.23 6.39
N ASP A 112 32.96 16.26 6.33
CA ASP A 112 32.95 17.24 5.23
C ASP A 112 33.44 16.68 3.88
N MET A 113 34.27 15.63 3.90
CA MET A 113 34.87 15.04 2.69
C MET A 113 34.16 13.77 2.25
N PHE A 114 33.75 12.93 3.20
CA PHE A 114 33.10 11.64 2.97
C PHE A 114 31.89 11.46 3.91
N PRO A 115 30.85 12.28 3.73
CA PRO A 115 29.68 12.25 4.62
C PRO A 115 29.02 10.87 4.61
N SER A 116 28.62 10.42 5.79
CA SER A 116 27.72 9.27 5.94
C SER A 116 26.28 9.73 6.15
N ASN A 117 26.08 10.95 6.65
CA ASN A 117 24.77 11.56 6.82
C ASN A 117 24.82 13.02 6.38
N ILE A 118 23.80 13.46 5.64
CA ILE A 118 23.61 14.86 5.25
C ILE A 118 22.19 15.27 5.57
N LEU A 119 22.04 16.39 6.28
CA LEU A 119 20.79 17.12 6.40
C LEU A 119 20.92 18.42 5.61
N MET A 120 20.10 18.53 4.58
CA MET A 120 20.00 19.70 3.72
C MET A 120 18.75 20.49 4.12
N GLU A 121 18.92 21.78 4.39
CA GLU A 121 17.82 22.71 4.64
C GLU A 121 17.89 23.82 3.58
N ILE A 122 16.83 23.94 2.78
CA ILE A 122 16.74 24.92 1.70
C ILE A 122 15.51 25.77 1.96
N GLY A 123 15.62 27.09 1.96
CA GLY A 123 14.42 27.92 1.95
C GLY A 123 14.47 29.10 1.00
N GLY A 124 13.28 29.63 0.74
CA GLY A 124 12.99 30.51 -0.38
C GLY A 124 11.65 30.19 -1.01
N GLU A 125 11.48 30.61 -2.28
CA GLU A 125 10.24 30.43 -3.04
C GLU A 125 10.00 28.94 -3.41
N PRO A 126 8.77 28.40 -3.26
CA PRO A 126 8.47 26.97 -3.37
C PRO A 126 8.98 26.26 -4.63
N LEU A 127 8.80 26.85 -5.82
CA LEU A 127 9.19 26.22 -7.08
C LEU A 127 10.71 26.16 -7.19
N LYS A 128 11.39 27.24 -6.82
CA LYS A 128 12.85 27.34 -6.83
C LYS A 128 13.50 26.37 -5.85
N ILE A 129 13.00 26.31 -4.60
CA ILE A 129 13.60 25.43 -3.58
C ILE A 129 13.37 23.95 -3.91
N LYS A 130 12.24 23.60 -4.54
CA LYS A 130 12.00 22.24 -5.03
C LYS A 130 12.99 21.85 -6.14
N PHE A 131 13.23 22.76 -7.08
CA PHE A 131 14.25 22.55 -8.11
C PHE A 131 15.65 22.38 -7.51
N VAL A 132 16.03 23.23 -6.57
CA VAL A 132 17.35 23.14 -5.90
C VAL A 132 17.47 21.85 -5.10
N ALA A 133 16.46 21.45 -4.32
CA ALA A 133 16.46 20.21 -3.56
C ALA A 133 16.80 19.01 -4.44
N ARG A 134 16.10 18.88 -5.58
CA ARG A 134 16.37 17.84 -6.56
C ARG A 134 17.78 17.93 -7.15
N LEU A 135 18.19 19.12 -7.57
CA LEU A 135 19.49 19.32 -8.21
C LEU A 135 20.63 18.91 -7.28
N LEU A 136 20.55 19.30 -6.01
CA LEU A 136 21.55 18.98 -5.00
C LEU A 136 21.52 17.52 -4.59
N SER A 137 20.34 16.94 -4.38
CA SER A 137 20.21 15.52 -4.12
C SER A 137 20.79 14.70 -5.28
N HIS A 138 20.53 15.08 -6.53
CA HIS A 138 21.11 14.40 -7.68
C HIS A 138 22.65 14.49 -7.67
N PHE A 139 23.20 15.69 -7.48
CA PHE A 139 24.65 15.88 -7.41
C PHE A 139 25.30 15.04 -6.30
N LEU A 140 24.72 15.03 -5.11
CA LEU A 140 25.23 14.30 -3.95
C LEU A 140 25.15 12.78 -4.15
N VAL A 141 24.04 12.27 -4.67
CA VAL A 141 23.91 10.83 -4.99
C VAL A 141 24.98 10.44 -6.02
N LYS A 142 25.04 11.14 -7.16
CA LYS A 142 25.97 10.86 -8.26
C LYS A 142 27.44 10.85 -7.81
N ASN A 143 27.87 11.88 -7.08
CA ASN A 143 29.28 12.05 -6.67
C ASN A 143 29.69 11.20 -5.47
N SER A 144 28.73 10.60 -4.77
CA SER A 144 29.02 9.74 -3.62
C SER A 144 29.15 8.25 -3.97
N LEU A 145 28.68 7.83 -5.16
CA LEU A 145 28.56 6.41 -5.56
C LEU A 145 29.85 5.60 -5.39
N GLU A 146 31.03 6.13 -5.72
CA GLU A 146 32.28 5.35 -5.69
C GLU A 146 32.93 5.26 -4.32
N LYS A 147 32.58 6.13 -3.38
CA LYS A 147 33.27 6.25 -2.08
C LYS A 147 32.36 5.93 -0.90
N ALA A 148 31.23 6.61 -0.83
CA ALA A 148 30.28 6.51 0.27
C ALA A 148 28.86 6.81 -0.25
N PRO A 149 28.22 5.87 -0.99
CA PRO A 149 26.95 6.13 -1.64
C PRO A 149 25.91 6.65 -0.66
N LEU A 150 25.28 7.78 -1.00
CA LEU A 150 24.23 8.40 -0.20
C LEU A 150 22.87 8.13 -0.82
N GLN A 151 21.95 7.67 0.01
CA GLN A 151 20.54 7.49 -0.31
C GLN A 151 19.72 8.60 0.32
N ILE A 152 18.65 9.03 -0.37
CA ILE A 152 17.64 9.93 0.20
C ILE A 152 16.73 9.09 1.11
N ILE A 153 16.63 9.50 2.37
CA ILE A 153 15.81 8.84 3.40
C ILE A 153 14.45 9.52 3.49
N SER A 154 14.43 10.85 3.49
CA SER A 154 13.21 11.61 3.60
C SER A 154 13.32 12.97 2.91
N VAL A 155 12.18 13.45 2.41
CA VAL A 155 12.01 14.80 1.90
C VAL A 155 10.77 15.39 2.58
N VAL A 156 10.97 16.45 3.36
CA VAL A 156 9.90 17.13 4.08
C VAL A 156 9.75 18.54 3.49
N ASN A 157 8.57 18.84 2.97
CA ASN A 157 8.27 20.13 2.36
C ASN A 157 7.41 20.98 3.29
N PHE A 158 7.95 22.12 3.71
CA PHE A 158 7.26 23.23 4.37
C PHE A 158 7.10 24.37 3.36
N ASN A 159 6.06 25.19 3.49
CA ASN A 159 5.71 26.21 2.49
C ASN A 159 6.90 27.02 1.93
N GLU A 160 7.85 27.43 2.76
CA GLU A 160 9.03 28.22 2.34
C GLU A 160 10.36 27.50 2.62
N CYS A 161 10.32 26.20 2.94
CA CYS A 161 11.51 25.45 3.33
C CYS A 161 11.37 23.96 2.99
N ILE A 162 12.37 23.37 2.33
CA ILE A 162 12.47 21.93 2.11
C ILE A 162 13.63 21.41 2.95
N LYS A 163 13.39 20.29 3.63
CA LYS A 163 14.42 19.51 4.30
C LYS A 163 14.61 18.17 3.60
N VAL A 164 15.85 17.83 3.30
CA VAL A 164 16.21 16.53 2.72
C VAL A 164 17.21 15.85 3.65
N GLU A 165 16.88 14.63 4.06
CA GLU A 165 17.74 13.78 4.86
C GLU A 165 18.33 12.69 3.99
N MET A 166 19.65 12.55 4.03
CA MET A 166 20.39 11.53 3.29
C MET A 166 21.29 10.74 4.24
N ALA A 167 21.39 9.44 4.01
CA ALA A 167 22.24 8.54 4.78
C ALA A 167 22.96 7.55 3.86
N ARG A 168 24.08 7.00 4.34
CA ARG A 168 24.89 6.04 3.59
C ARG A 168 24.09 4.77 3.27
N SER A 169 24.23 4.29 2.04
CA SER A 169 23.58 3.07 1.55
C SER A 169 24.43 2.41 0.45
N ASP A 170 23.85 1.45 -0.28
CA ASP A 170 24.46 0.87 -1.47
C ASP A 170 24.18 1.68 -2.74
N LYS A 171 24.94 1.43 -3.81
CA LYS A 171 24.83 2.17 -5.08
C LYS A 171 23.42 2.10 -5.68
N LYS A 172 22.76 0.95 -5.61
CA LYS A 172 21.45 0.74 -6.21
C LYS A 172 20.38 1.49 -5.42
N ALA A 173 20.33 1.31 -4.10
CA ALA A 173 19.39 2.00 -3.23
C ALA A 173 19.54 3.53 -3.31
N SER A 174 20.77 4.02 -3.50
CA SER A 174 21.06 5.44 -3.69
C SER A 174 20.39 5.99 -4.97
N ILE A 175 20.57 5.33 -6.11
CA ILE A 175 19.96 5.72 -7.39
C ILE A 175 18.43 5.55 -7.34
N ASP A 176 17.94 4.43 -6.82
CA ASP A 176 16.50 4.14 -6.73
C ASP A 176 15.78 5.20 -5.86
N SER A 177 16.41 5.67 -4.78
CA SER A 177 15.85 6.73 -3.94
C SER A 177 15.73 8.08 -4.67
N LEU A 178 16.70 8.41 -5.52
CA LEU A 178 16.65 9.66 -6.28
C LEU A 178 15.46 9.68 -7.25
N VAL A 179 15.23 8.58 -7.96
CA VAL A 179 14.06 8.41 -8.84
C VAL A 179 12.78 8.47 -8.02
N THR A 180 12.75 7.79 -6.87
CA THR A 180 11.57 7.72 -5.99
C THR A 180 11.12 9.10 -5.48
N PHE A 181 12.06 9.96 -5.08
CA PHE A 181 11.73 11.26 -4.48
C PHE A 181 11.62 12.42 -5.48
N PHE A 182 12.34 12.37 -6.61
CA PHE A 182 12.47 13.51 -7.51
C PHE A 182 12.42 13.20 -9.02
N GLY A 183 12.31 11.94 -9.42
CA GLY A 183 12.41 11.50 -10.81
C GLY A 183 11.23 10.66 -11.30
N GLY A 184 10.04 10.80 -10.70
CA GLY A 184 8.88 9.98 -11.03
C GLY A 184 8.45 10.06 -12.51
N MET A 185 8.77 11.16 -13.19
CA MET A 185 8.47 11.36 -14.61
C MET A 185 9.63 11.07 -15.56
N ASP A 186 10.81 10.67 -15.08
CA ASP A 186 11.99 10.48 -15.95
C ASP A 186 11.81 9.31 -16.90
N GLU A 187 11.45 8.14 -16.38
CA GLU A 187 11.23 6.95 -17.19
C GLU A 187 10.06 7.16 -18.15
N VAL A 188 8.96 7.74 -17.67
CA VAL A 188 7.78 8.06 -18.48
C VAL A 188 8.17 9.00 -19.63
N THR A 189 8.88 10.09 -19.34
CA THR A 189 9.31 11.07 -20.34
C THR A 189 10.24 10.43 -21.36
N LYS A 190 11.18 9.59 -20.91
CA LYS A 190 12.09 8.85 -21.80
C LYS A 190 11.31 7.91 -22.72
N VAL A 191 10.36 7.15 -22.18
CA VAL A 191 9.49 6.24 -22.96
C VAL A 191 8.65 7.00 -23.98
N VAL A 192 8.07 8.15 -23.60
CA VAL A 192 7.28 8.99 -24.48
C VAL A 192 8.13 9.60 -25.60
N LYS A 193 9.29 10.17 -25.25
CA LYS A 193 10.23 10.77 -26.22
C LYS A 193 10.83 9.76 -27.19
N ASN A 194 11.02 8.51 -26.77
CA ASN A 194 11.57 7.46 -27.63
C ASN A 194 10.59 7.01 -28.74
N LYS A 195 9.28 7.15 -28.53
CA LYS A 195 8.25 6.76 -29.51
C LYS A 195 7.09 7.78 -29.56
N PRO A 196 7.35 9.03 -29.96
CA PRO A 196 6.39 10.12 -29.81
C PRO A 196 5.11 9.91 -30.63
N ASP A 197 5.22 9.37 -31.84
CA ASP A 197 4.06 9.18 -32.72
C ASP A 197 3.11 8.11 -32.19
N PHE A 198 3.64 7.04 -31.59
CA PHE A 198 2.85 6.01 -30.92
C PHE A 198 2.03 6.59 -29.78
N TRP A 199 2.70 7.30 -28.85
CA TRP A 199 2.03 7.85 -27.67
C TRP A 199 1.05 8.96 -28.02
N LYS A 200 1.38 9.85 -28.96
CA LYS A 200 0.44 10.87 -29.47
C LYS A 200 -0.82 10.22 -30.05
N SER A 201 -0.65 9.20 -30.89
CA SER A 201 -1.78 8.46 -31.48
C SER A 201 -2.64 7.78 -30.41
N LEU A 202 -2.01 7.11 -29.44
CA LEU A 202 -2.71 6.44 -28.35
C LEU A 202 -3.52 7.43 -27.48
N VAL A 203 -2.89 8.53 -27.04
CA VAL A 203 -3.54 9.57 -26.24
C VAL A 203 -4.71 10.18 -27.00
N ASN A 204 -4.53 10.52 -28.28
CA ASN A 204 -5.61 11.08 -29.11
C ASN A 204 -6.80 10.12 -29.25
N ARG A 205 -6.55 8.80 -29.37
CA ARG A 205 -7.62 7.79 -29.41
C ARG A 205 -8.40 7.72 -28.09
N HIS A 206 -7.71 7.71 -26.95
CA HIS A 206 -8.37 7.76 -25.64
C HIS A 206 -9.18 9.05 -25.47
N LEU A 207 -8.65 10.22 -25.87
CA LEU A 207 -9.39 11.48 -25.83
C LEU A 207 -10.63 11.45 -26.72
N SER A 208 -10.51 10.98 -27.96
CA SER A 208 -11.62 10.91 -28.92
C SER A 208 -12.75 9.97 -28.49
N SER A 209 -12.44 8.98 -27.67
CA SER A 209 -13.42 8.03 -27.12
C SER A 209 -13.97 8.45 -25.76
N ASN A 210 -13.63 9.65 -25.26
CA ASN A 210 -13.92 10.09 -23.90
C ASN A 210 -13.49 9.04 -22.85
N TYR A 211 -12.29 8.48 -23.06
CA TYR A 211 -11.70 7.44 -22.23
C TYR A 211 -12.50 6.12 -22.13
N ASN A 212 -13.45 5.86 -23.04
CA ASN A 212 -14.20 4.59 -23.11
C ASN A 212 -13.45 3.47 -23.85
N MET A 213 -12.11 3.49 -23.80
CA MET A 213 -11.25 2.46 -24.37
C MET A 213 -10.63 1.65 -23.25
N VAL A 214 -10.67 0.32 -23.38
CA VAL A 214 -10.01 -0.61 -22.47
C VAL A 214 -8.61 -0.94 -22.99
N THR A 215 -7.60 -0.82 -22.13
CA THR A 215 -6.20 -1.11 -22.46
C THR A 215 -5.77 -2.40 -21.77
N ILE A 216 -5.44 -3.41 -22.56
CA ILE A 216 -5.23 -4.78 -22.07
C ILE A 216 -3.97 -5.41 -22.66
N HIS A 217 -3.41 -6.38 -21.96
CA HIS A 217 -2.27 -7.16 -22.45
C HIS A 217 -2.65 -7.97 -23.69
N ARG A 218 -1.68 -8.27 -24.57
CA ARG A 218 -1.95 -9.04 -25.80
C ARG A 218 -2.49 -10.44 -25.51
N ASN A 219 -1.87 -11.17 -24.59
CA ASN A 219 -2.34 -12.51 -24.21
C ASN A 219 -3.78 -12.46 -23.70
N TYR A 220 -4.12 -11.41 -22.96
CA TYR A 220 -5.47 -11.21 -22.48
C TYR A 220 -6.46 -10.99 -23.63
N PHE A 221 -6.09 -10.22 -24.66
CA PHE A 221 -6.91 -10.06 -25.85
C PHE A 221 -7.04 -11.37 -26.64
N GLU A 222 -5.99 -12.19 -26.70
CA GLU A 222 -6.03 -13.52 -27.32
C GLU A 222 -6.98 -14.47 -26.58
N ASP A 223 -6.96 -14.50 -25.24
CA ASP A 223 -7.87 -15.29 -24.42
C ASP A 223 -9.34 -14.89 -24.64
N MET A 224 -9.61 -13.58 -24.76
CA MET A 224 -10.93 -13.07 -25.12
C MET A 224 -11.40 -13.56 -26.49
N LEU A 225 -10.51 -13.59 -27.50
CA LEU A 225 -10.84 -14.11 -28.83
C LEU A 225 -11.08 -15.62 -28.81
N ALA A 226 -10.39 -16.35 -27.93
CA ALA A 226 -10.54 -17.79 -27.74
C ALA A 226 -11.81 -18.17 -26.95
N SER A 227 -12.60 -17.21 -26.48
CA SER A 227 -13.75 -17.42 -25.57
C SER A 227 -13.37 -18.12 -24.24
N ASN A 228 -12.11 -17.99 -23.83
CA ASN A 228 -11.66 -18.47 -22.53
C ASN A 228 -12.11 -17.50 -21.44
N THR A 229 -12.25 -18.01 -20.21
CA THR A 229 -12.47 -17.15 -19.05
C THR A 229 -11.30 -16.19 -18.87
N PHE A 230 -11.61 -14.90 -18.82
CA PHE A 230 -10.71 -13.81 -18.49
C PHE A 230 -9.84 -14.19 -17.29
N SER A 231 -8.52 -14.08 -17.46
CA SER A 231 -7.54 -14.14 -16.39
C SER A 231 -6.71 -12.84 -16.39
N GLY A 232 -6.90 -11.99 -15.38
CA GLY A 232 -6.17 -10.73 -15.19
C GLY A 232 -4.76 -10.94 -14.61
N GLU A 233 -4.31 -12.19 -14.57
CA GLU A 233 -3.22 -12.65 -13.73
C GLU A 233 -1.88 -12.04 -14.17
N VAL A 234 -1.62 -12.02 -15.49
CA VAL A 234 -0.33 -11.57 -16.05
C VAL A 234 0.03 -10.13 -15.66
N MET A 235 -0.92 -9.21 -15.68
CA MET A 235 -0.63 -7.81 -15.32
C MET A 235 -0.37 -7.66 -13.82
N ILE A 236 -1.10 -8.39 -13.00
CA ILE A 236 -0.94 -8.39 -11.54
C ILE A 236 0.40 -9.02 -11.15
N GLU A 237 0.76 -10.16 -11.71
CA GLU A 237 2.05 -10.83 -11.44
C GLU A 237 3.24 -9.98 -11.88
N ASN A 238 3.14 -9.32 -13.04
CA ASN A 238 4.19 -8.43 -13.53
C ASN A 238 4.42 -7.24 -12.58
N LEU A 239 3.35 -6.66 -12.03
CA LEU A 239 3.44 -5.56 -11.07
C LEU A 239 3.97 -6.04 -9.71
N ALA A 240 3.47 -7.18 -9.22
CA ALA A 240 3.84 -7.76 -7.93
C ALA A 240 5.25 -8.38 -7.94
N LYS A 241 5.79 -8.71 -9.11
CA LYS A 241 7.05 -9.46 -9.33
C LYS A 241 7.08 -10.82 -8.60
N LYS A 242 5.92 -11.41 -8.37
CA LYS A 242 5.73 -12.71 -7.71
C LYS A 242 4.45 -13.39 -8.20
N PRO A 243 4.37 -14.73 -8.14
CA PRO A 243 3.17 -15.47 -8.53
C PRO A 243 1.96 -15.08 -7.68
N ILE A 244 0.75 -15.16 -8.23
CA ILE A 244 -0.48 -14.75 -7.53
C ILE A 244 -0.67 -15.43 -6.18
N ARG A 245 -0.34 -16.71 -6.07
CA ARG A 245 -0.46 -17.47 -4.81
C ARG A 245 0.42 -16.95 -3.68
N GLU A 246 1.45 -16.18 -3.99
CA GLU A 246 2.40 -15.61 -3.03
C GLU A 246 2.06 -14.16 -2.66
N ILE A 247 1.05 -13.56 -3.31
CA ILE A 247 0.65 -12.17 -3.05
C ILE A 247 -0.23 -12.13 -1.80
N PRO A 248 0.17 -11.38 -0.74
CA PRO A 248 -0.68 -11.18 0.43
C PRO A 248 -2.00 -10.51 0.07
N MET A 249 -3.07 -10.89 0.75
CA MET A 249 -4.42 -10.46 0.40
C MET A 249 -4.61 -8.94 0.29
N LYS A 250 -4.08 -8.18 1.25
CA LYS A 250 -4.16 -6.71 1.25
C LYS A 250 -3.44 -6.11 0.03
N GLU A 251 -2.32 -6.69 -0.36
CA GLU A 251 -1.56 -6.29 -1.56
C GLU A 251 -2.34 -6.65 -2.83
N MET A 252 -2.94 -7.84 -2.88
CA MET A 252 -3.76 -8.31 -3.99
C MET A 252 -4.93 -7.36 -4.29
N LEU A 253 -5.67 -6.93 -3.26
CA LEU A 253 -6.79 -6.00 -3.45
C LEU A 253 -6.33 -4.64 -4.02
N LEU A 254 -5.16 -4.14 -3.59
CA LEU A 254 -4.59 -2.90 -4.11
C LEU A 254 -4.15 -3.05 -5.57
N LEU A 255 -3.53 -4.17 -5.92
CA LEU A 255 -3.14 -4.49 -7.30
C LEU A 255 -4.36 -4.64 -8.22
N ILE A 256 -5.44 -5.28 -7.76
CA ILE A 256 -6.70 -5.34 -8.50
C ILE A 256 -7.22 -3.93 -8.78
N LYS A 257 -7.25 -3.06 -7.76
CA LYS A 257 -7.66 -1.67 -7.93
C LYS A 257 -6.80 -0.95 -8.96
N GLU A 258 -5.48 -1.02 -8.82
CA GLU A 258 -4.54 -0.37 -9.75
C GLU A 258 -4.71 -0.87 -11.18
N VAL A 259 -4.68 -2.18 -11.41
CA VAL A 259 -4.76 -2.79 -12.74
C VAL A 259 -6.11 -2.51 -13.39
N TYR A 260 -7.22 -2.67 -12.68
CA TYR A 260 -8.54 -2.57 -13.28
C TYR A 260 -8.95 -1.11 -13.56
N GLU A 261 -8.52 -0.15 -12.73
CA GLU A 261 -8.74 1.28 -12.99
C GLU A 261 -7.84 1.80 -14.12
N THR A 262 -6.55 1.42 -14.13
CA THR A 262 -5.60 1.88 -15.17
C THR A 262 -5.90 1.29 -16.55
N SER A 263 -6.34 0.03 -16.60
CA SER A 263 -6.78 -0.63 -17.84
C SER A 263 -8.15 -0.17 -18.33
N ARG A 264 -8.90 0.60 -17.52
CA ARG A 264 -10.30 0.97 -17.78
C ARG A 264 -11.24 -0.22 -17.96
N VAL A 265 -10.87 -1.39 -17.42
CA VAL A 265 -11.81 -2.53 -17.31
C VAL A 265 -12.94 -2.17 -16.35
N VAL A 266 -12.69 -1.32 -15.35
CA VAL A 266 -13.74 -0.71 -14.53
C VAL A 266 -13.48 0.78 -14.36
N ASP A 267 -14.51 1.53 -13.98
CA ASP A 267 -14.39 2.98 -13.79
C ASP A 267 -13.70 3.30 -12.46
N ARG A 268 -14.02 2.52 -11.42
CA ARG A 268 -13.51 2.73 -10.07
C ARG A 268 -13.60 1.45 -9.23
N VAL A 269 -12.66 1.26 -8.32
CA VAL A 269 -12.63 0.22 -7.30
C VAL A 269 -12.51 0.87 -5.92
N GLU A 270 -13.41 0.50 -5.02
CA GLU A 270 -13.36 0.84 -3.60
C GLU A 270 -13.06 -0.41 -2.79
N ILE A 271 -12.18 -0.28 -1.80
CA ILE A 271 -11.78 -1.37 -0.90
C ILE A 271 -12.20 -0.97 0.51
N ASP A 272 -13.02 -1.80 1.15
CA ASP A 272 -13.37 -1.66 2.57
C ASP A 272 -12.98 -2.94 3.31
N LYS A 273 -11.89 -2.87 4.09
CA LYS A 273 -11.27 -4.02 4.77
C LYS A 273 -10.95 -5.15 3.78
N GLU A 274 -11.76 -6.21 3.77
CA GLU A 274 -11.63 -7.39 2.91
C GLU A 274 -12.76 -7.47 1.87
N SER A 275 -13.56 -6.41 1.71
CA SER A 275 -14.60 -6.32 0.68
C SER A 275 -14.16 -5.38 -0.44
N LEU A 276 -14.62 -5.66 -1.66
CA LEU A 276 -14.24 -4.91 -2.85
C LEU A 276 -15.48 -4.52 -3.64
N THR A 277 -15.60 -3.25 -3.99
CA THR A 277 -16.72 -2.70 -4.77
C THR A 277 -16.19 -2.16 -6.08
N LEU A 278 -16.61 -2.76 -7.21
CA LEU A 278 -16.25 -2.27 -8.53
C LEU A 278 -17.42 -1.50 -9.13
N TYR A 279 -17.17 -0.30 -9.64
CA TYR A 279 -18.11 0.51 -10.38
C TYR A 279 -17.80 0.40 -11.87
N HIS A 280 -18.83 0.14 -12.68
CA HIS A 280 -18.69 0.00 -14.13
C HIS A 280 -19.86 0.62 -14.89
N ASN A 281 -19.59 1.05 -16.11
CA ASN A 281 -20.57 1.59 -17.05
C ASN A 281 -21.04 0.57 -18.13
N TYR A 282 -20.71 -0.71 -17.97
CA TYR A 282 -21.17 -1.76 -18.89
C TYR A 282 -22.69 -1.89 -18.91
N ARG A 283 -23.25 -2.03 -20.12
CA ARG A 283 -24.69 -2.24 -20.36
C ARG A 283 -25.04 -3.69 -20.70
N ASN A 284 -24.07 -4.46 -21.20
CA ASN A 284 -24.26 -5.85 -21.57
C ASN A 284 -24.17 -6.73 -20.31
N ARG A 285 -25.25 -7.46 -20.01
CA ARG A 285 -25.33 -8.31 -18.83
C ARG A 285 -24.32 -9.47 -18.84
N ASP A 286 -24.05 -10.04 -20.00
CA ASP A 286 -23.08 -11.13 -20.14
C ASP A 286 -21.66 -10.63 -19.88
N ALA A 287 -21.35 -9.41 -20.30
CA ALA A 287 -20.07 -8.77 -19.99
C ALA A 287 -19.90 -8.54 -18.47
N ILE A 288 -20.94 -8.06 -17.79
CA ILE A 288 -20.94 -7.87 -16.33
C ILE A 288 -20.74 -9.21 -15.61
N GLU A 289 -21.44 -10.25 -16.06
CA GLU A 289 -21.35 -11.58 -15.49
C GLU A 289 -19.97 -12.22 -15.71
N ASN A 290 -19.36 -12.02 -16.88
CA ASN A 290 -18.01 -12.49 -17.19
C ASN A 290 -16.95 -11.75 -16.38
N LEU A 291 -17.08 -10.42 -16.21
CA LEU A 291 -16.21 -9.63 -15.33
C LEU A 291 -16.27 -10.15 -13.89
N LYS A 292 -17.48 -10.40 -13.38
CA LYS A 292 -17.69 -10.98 -12.04
C LYS A 292 -16.99 -12.34 -11.90
N LYS A 293 -17.24 -13.26 -12.84
CA LYS A 293 -16.65 -14.61 -12.81
C LYS A 293 -15.13 -14.55 -12.81
N SER A 294 -14.57 -13.65 -13.62
CA SER A 294 -13.13 -13.47 -13.69
C SER A 294 -12.52 -13.01 -12.38
N LEU A 295 -13.10 -12.00 -11.73
CA LEU A 295 -12.63 -11.50 -10.45
C LEU A 295 -12.67 -12.56 -9.36
N ILE A 296 -13.75 -13.36 -9.33
CA ILE A 296 -13.85 -14.50 -8.41
C ILE A 296 -12.74 -15.51 -8.71
N SER A 297 -12.54 -15.88 -9.97
CA SER A 297 -11.49 -16.84 -10.37
C SER A 297 -10.09 -16.35 -10.01
N LEU A 298 -9.83 -15.06 -10.14
CA LEU A 298 -8.57 -14.42 -9.79
C LEU A 298 -8.31 -14.46 -8.28
N LEU A 299 -9.33 -14.16 -7.47
CA LEU A 299 -9.23 -14.20 -6.01
C LEU A 299 -9.11 -15.65 -5.50
N ASP A 300 -9.80 -16.59 -6.14
CA ASP A 300 -9.67 -18.02 -5.86
C ASP A 300 -8.27 -18.54 -6.21
N ALA A 301 -7.70 -18.10 -7.34
CA ALA A 301 -6.31 -18.40 -7.69
C ALA A 301 -5.28 -17.85 -6.68
N ASN A 302 -5.62 -16.75 -5.99
CA ASN A 302 -4.86 -16.18 -4.87
C ASN A 302 -5.08 -16.96 -3.55
N GLY A 303 -6.01 -17.91 -3.50
CA GLY A 303 -6.33 -18.73 -2.33
C GLY A 303 -7.44 -18.16 -1.45
N HIS A 304 -8.19 -17.16 -1.94
CA HIS A 304 -9.22 -16.48 -1.18
C HIS A 304 -10.59 -16.59 -1.86
N LEU A 305 -11.55 -17.16 -1.14
CA LEU A 305 -12.92 -17.31 -1.66
C LEU A 305 -13.73 -16.03 -1.44
N TYR A 306 -14.55 -15.69 -2.44
CA TYR A 306 -15.35 -14.48 -2.43
C TYR A 306 -16.79 -14.72 -2.88
N ASP A 307 -17.72 -14.06 -2.21
CA ASP A 307 -19.10 -13.88 -2.66
C ASP A 307 -19.24 -12.64 -3.52
N ALA A 308 -20.04 -12.71 -4.59
CA ALA A 308 -20.31 -11.56 -5.45
C ALA A 308 -21.81 -11.25 -5.55
N LYS A 309 -22.16 -9.97 -5.39
CA LYS A 309 -23.50 -9.43 -5.64
C LYS A 309 -23.43 -8.43 -6.79
N LEU A 310 -24.31 -8.62 -7.78
CA LEU A 310 -24.46 -7.70 -8.91
C LEU A 310 -25.54 -6.66 -8.61
N MET A 311 -25.22 -5.40 -8.89
CA MET A 311 -26.17 -4.30 -8.97
C MET A 311 -26.00 -3.61 -10.34
N ALA A 312 -26.88 -2.66 -10.68
CA ALA A 312 -26.97 -2.10 -12.04
C ALA A 312 -25.63 -1.57 -12.61
N ASN A 313 -24.83 -0.94 -11.77
CA ASN A 313 -23.55 -0.31 -12.13
C ASN A 313 -22.42 -0.69 -11.16
N MET A 314 -22.61 -1.76 -10.36
CA MET A 314 -21.61 -2.18 -9.40
C MET A 314 -21.57 -3.69 -9.17
N ILE A 315 -20.37 -4.20 -8.88
CA ILE A 315 -20.12 -5.56 -8.43
C ILE A 315 -19.56 -5.46 -7.01
N TYR A 316 -20.27 -6.03 -6.04
CA TYR A 316 -19.85 -6.05 -4.64
C TYR A 316 -19.33 -7.44 -4.28
N LEU A 317 -18.07 -7.52 -3.87
CA LEU A 317 -17.35 -8.74 -3.49
C LEU A 317 -17.12 -8.76 -1.98
N THR A 318 -17.46 -9.87 -1.32
CA THR A 318 -17.26 -10.08 0.12
C THR A 318 -16.43 -11.33 0.37
N HIS A 319 -15.37 -11.22 1.16
CA HIS A 319 -14.50 -12.36 1.49
C HIS A 319 -15.27 -13.44 2.27
N ARG A 320 -15.02 -14.70 1.91
CA ARG A 320 -15.47 -15.90 2.63
C ARG A 320 -14.26 -16.52 3.36
N PRO A 321 -14.26 -16.59 4.70
CA PRO A 321 -13.22 -17.30 5.43
C PRO A 321 -13.40 -18.83 5.30
N ASP A 322 -12.36 -19.59 4.94
CA ASP A 322 -12.42 -21.07 4.76
C ASP A 322 -12.49 -21.83 6.11
N VAL A 323 -13.46 -22.75 6.29
CA VAL A 323 -13.62 -23.61 7.50
C VAL A 323 -12.40 -24.51 7.76
N GLY A 324 -11.80 -25.08 6.71
CA GLY A 324 -10.59 -25.90 6.82
C GLY A 324 -9.37 -25.10 7.28
N MET A 325 -9.26 -23.82 6.88
CA MET A 325 -8.25 -22.91 7.42
C MET A 325 -8.55 -22.57 8.89
N LYS A 326 -9.82 -22.32 9.25
CA LYS A 326 -10.22 -22.08 10.64
C LYS A 326 -9.93 -23.27 11.56
N ILE A 327 -10.17 -24.48 11.09
CA ILE A 327 -9.83 -25.72 11.80
C ILE A 327 -8.30 -25.81 12.03
N ASN A 328 -7.48 -25.50 11.01
CA ASN A 328 -6.02 -25.52 11.16
C ASN A 328 -5.52 -24.43 12.13
N GLU A 329 -6.12 -23.24 12.13
CA GLU A 329 -5.81 -22.16 13.07
C GLU A 329 -6.07 -22.58 14.52
N ILE A 330 -7.25 -23.14 14.80
CA ILE A 330 -7.61 -23.63 16.14
C ILE A 330 -6.65 -24.75 16.57
N VAL A 331 -6.33 -25.70 15.68
CA VAL A 331 -5.34 -26.74 15.94
C VAL A 331 -3.96 -26.15 16.26
N GLY A 332 -3.54 -25.11 15.54
CA GLY A 332 -2.29 -24.40 15.80
C GLY A 332 -2.23 -23.80 17.21
N ASN A 333 -3.32 -23.16 17.64
CA ASN A 333 -3.43 -22.58 18.98
C ASN A 333 -3.43 -23.66 20.08
N LEU A 334 -4.20 -24.74 19.90
CA LEU A 334 -4.29 -25.84 20.87
C LEU A 334 -2.95 -26.59 21.04
N LYS A 335 -2.13 -26.72 19.99
CA LYS A 335 -0.81 -27.40 20.04
C LYS A 335 0.16 -26.80 21.05
N THR A 336 -0.05 -25.55 21.46
CA THR A 336 0.81 -24.87 22.45
C THR A 336 0.41 -25.19 23.90
N SER A 337 -0.76 -25.79 24.11
CA SER A 337 -1.25 -26.19 25.43
C SER A 337 -0.74 -27.57 25.85
N LYS A 338 -0.60 -27.76 27.16
CA LYS A 338 -0.24 -29.06 27.78
C LYS A 338 -1.45 -29.79 28.38
N SER A 339 -2.66 -29.25 28.24
CA SER A 339 -3.89 -29.91 28.72
C SER A 339 -4.23 -31.11 27.84
N ASN A 340 -4.58 -32.23 28.46
CA ASN A 340 -5.12 -33.43 27.82
C ASN A 340 -6.45 -33.13 27.11
N VAL A 341 -7.29 -32.24 27.67
CA VAL A 341 -8.52 -31.78 27.01
C VAL A 341 -8.20 -31.11 25.66
N ASP A 342 -7.15 -30.29 25.61
CA ASP A 342 -6.72 -29.64 24.37
C ASP A 342 -6.16 -30.66 23.34
N GLN A 343 -5.53 -31.76 23.79
CA GLN A 343 -5.11 -32.86 22.91
C GLN A 343 -6.30 -33.57 22.27
N GLU A 344 -7.34 -33.84 23.04
CA GLU A 344 -8.59 -34.43 22.53
C GLU A 344 -9.30 -33.47 21.55
N LEU A 345 -9.26 -32.16 21.81
CA LEU A 345 -9.78 -31.15 20.88
C LEU A 345 -8.97 -31.08 19.57
N ILE A 346 -7.64 -31.28 19.60
CA ILE A 346 -6.83 -31.39 18.39
C ILE A 346 -7.26 -32.60 17.55
N MET A 347 -7.47 -33.75 18.19
CA MET A 347 -7.93 -34.96 17.51
C MET A 347 -9.32 -34.77 16.90
N PHE A 348 -10.24 -34.14 17.64
CA PHE A 348 -11.55 -33.75 17.13
C PHE A 348 -11.46 -32.85 15.91
N MET A 349 -10.62 -31.82 15.96
CA MET A 349 -10.45 -30.88 14.85
C MET A 349 -9.80 -31.50 13.62
N ALA A 350 -8.77 -32.32 13.80
CA ALA A 350 -8.14 -33.07 12.72
C ALA A 350 -9.14 -33.99 12.02
N PHE A 351 -10.08 -34.56 12.78
CA PHE A 351 -11.15 -35.37 12.23
C PHE A 351 -12.15 -34.53 11.42
N LEU A 352 -12.65 -33.41 11.96
CA LEU A 352 -13.59 -32.53 11.25
C LEU A 352 -13.03 -32.05 9.91
N LYS A 353 -11.71 -31.80 9.83
CA LYS A 353 -11.02 -31.46 8.58
C LYS A 353 -11.22 -32.51 7.47
N GLY A 354 -11.25 -33.79 7.83
CA GLY A 354 -11.43 -34.90 6.89
C GLY A 354 -12.87 -35.09 6.39
N LEU A 355 -13.84 -34.36 6.94
CA LEU A 355 -15.27 -34.51 6.62
C LEU A 355 -15.75 -33.57 5.50
N LYS A 356 -14.94 -32.57 5.10
CA LYS A 356 -15.33 -31.46 4.20
C LYS A 356 -15.81 -31.91 2.81
N ASP A 357 -15.53 -33.15 2.42
CA ASP A 357 -15.82 -33.71 1.09
C ASP A 357 -16.72 -34.97 1.11
N MET A 358 -17.34 -35.32 2.25
CA MET A 358 -18.21 -36.51 2.32
C MET A 358 -19.66 -36.19 1.94
N PRO A 359 -20.26 -36.89 0.96
CA PRO A 359 -21.61 -36.60 0.47
C PRO A 359 -22.74 -37.02 1.42
N ASP A 360 -22.48 -37.97 2.33
CA ASP A 360 -23.45 -38.49 3.30
C ASP A 360 -22.89 -38.46 4.72
N ILE A 361 -23.76 -38.61 5.73
CA ILE A 361 -23.39 -38.76 7.15
C ILE A 361 -23.40 -40.26 7.51
N PRO A 362 -22.26 -40.97 7.49
CA PRO A 362 -22.18 -42.34 7.98
C PRO A 362 -22.63 -42.47 9.45
N LEU A 363 -23.30 -43.59 9.77
CA LEU A 363 -23.55 -44.00 11.17
C LEU A 363 -22.28 -44.01 12.03
N SER A 364 -21.12 -44.28 11.41
CA SER A 364 -19.81 -44.21 12.06
C SER A 364 -19.43 -42.81 12.53
N LEU A 365 -19.92 -41.74 11.90
CA LEU A 365 -19.70 -40.35 12.35
C LEU A 365 -20.41 -40.07 13.67
N SER A 366 -21.64 -40.59 13.84
CA SER A 366 -22.41 -40.42 15.08
C SER A 366 -21.71 -41.10 16.26
N ALA A 367 -21.31 -42.37 16.06
CA ALA A 367 -20.61 -43.15 17.07
C ALA A 367 -19.26 -42.51 17.43
N LEU A 368 -18.54 -42.00 16.44
CA LEU A 368 -17.26 -41.35 16.65
C LEU A 368 -17.41 -40.00 17.38
N GLY A 369 -18.35 -39.16 16.96
CA GLY A 369 -18.66 -37.89 17.63
C GLY A 369 -18.94 -38.13 19.12
N ARG A 370 -19.80 -39.10 19.45
CA ARG A 370 -20.09 -39.48 20.84
C ARG A 370 -18.85 -39.96 21.60
N ARG A 371 -18.00 -40.76 20.97
CA ARG A 371 -16.75 -41.25 21.58
C ARG A 371 -15.81 -40.10 21.93
N ILE A 372 -15.68 -39.12 21.04
CA ILE A 372 -14.87 -37.92 21.29
C ILE A 372 -15.47 -37.09 22.43
N GLY A 373 -16.79 -36.90 22.44
CA GLY A 373 -17.48 -36.20 23.51
C GLY A 373 -17.25 -36.82 24.89
N LYS A 374 -17.30 -38.16 24.94
CA LYS A 374 -16.95 -38.93 26.13
C LYS A 374 -15.49 -38.71 26.54
N SER A 375 -14.55 -38.85 25.61
CA SER A 375 -13.11 -38.66 25.85
C SER A 375 -12.79 -37.27 26.42
N LEU A 376 -13.43 -36.22 25.87
CA LEU A 376 -13.28 -34.85 26.35
C LEU A 376 -13.69 -34.71 27.82
N MET A 377 -14.80 -35.34 28.21
CA MET A 377 -15.25 -35.30 29.60
C MET A 377 -14.39 -36.16 30.52
N GLU A 378 -13.90 -37.32 30.05
CA GLU A 378 -12.97 -38.17 30.81
C GLU A 378 -11.67 -37.43 31.14
N GLU A 379 -11.08 -36.73 30.17
CA GLU A 379 -9.87 -35.95 30.41
C GLU A 379 -10.14 -34.71 31.28
N TYR A 380 -11.27 -34.02 31.07
CA TYR A 380 -11.66 -32.90 31.92
C TYR A 380 -11.90 -33.33 33.38
N GLU A 381 -12.54 -34.49 33.59
CA GLU A 381 -12.76 -35.09 34.91
C GLU A 381 -11.45 -35.36 35.64
N LYS A 382 -10.48 -35.97 34.94
CA LYS A 382 -9.14 -36.26 35.48
C LYS A 382 -8.36 -34.99 35.80
N GLU A 383 -8.40 -33.99 34.91
CA GLU A 383 -7.67 -32.72 35.11
C GLU A 383 -8.20 -31.91 36.29
N ASN A 384 -9.49 -32.03 36.61
CA ASN A 384 -10.17 -31.21 37.61
C ASN A 384 -10.62 -31.99 38.85
N ASP A 385 -10.19 -33.24 39.02
CA ASP A 385 -10.54 -34.16 40.14
C ASP A 385 -12.06 -34.21 40.44
N ILE A 386 -12.86 -34.32 39.38
CA ILE A 386 -14.32 -34.34 39.51
C ILE A 386 -14.78 -35.73 39.97
N LYS A 387 -15.31 -35.81 41.19
CA LYS A 387 -15.82 -37.08 41.76
C LYS A 387 -17.27 -37.40 41.37
N LYS A 388 -18.05 -36.36 41.06
CA LYS A 388 -19.44 -36.49 40.62
C LYS A 388 -19.80 -35.29 39.74
N TRP A 389 -20.41 -35.56 38.60
CA TRP A 389 -20.92 -34.54 37.69
C TRP A 389 -22.24 -33.94 38.20
N ASN A 390 -22.41 -32.65 37.95
CA ASN A 390 -23.67 -31.91 38.14
C ASN A 390 -23.78 -30.84 37.04
N LEU A 391 -24.94 -30.18 36.93
CA LEU A 391 -25.18 -29.20 35.86
C LEU A 391 -24.14 -28.07 35.84
N GLU A 392 -23.66 -27.62 37.01
CA GLU A 392 -22.65 -26.56 37.10
C GLU A 392 -21.27 -27.01 36.62
N THR A 393 -20.82 -28.21 37.00
CA THR A 393 -19.52 -28.74 36.55
C THR A 393 -19.53 -29.08 35.07
N PHE A 394 -20.66 -29.57 34.57
CA PHE A 394 -20.87 -29.80 33.13
C PHE A 394 -20.91 -28.50 32.32
N GLN A 395 -21.60 -27.47 32.81
CA GLN A 395 -21.59 -26.14 32.21
C GLN A 395 -20.15 -25.62 32.09
N LYS A 396 -19.36 -25.64 33.18
CA LYS A 396 -17.97 -25.16 33.18
C LYS A 396 -17.09 -25.91 32.19
N ALA A 397 -17.26 -27.23 32.08
CA ALA A 397 -16.51 -28.06 31.13
C ALA A 397 -16.79 -27.64 29.69
N LEU A 398 -18.06 -27.42 29.34
CA LEU A 398 -18.44 -27.03 27.99
C LEU A 398 -18.19 -25.55 27.68
N GLU A 399 -18.23 -24.66 28.68
CA GLU A 399 -17.77 -23.28 28.52
C GLU A 399 -16.28 -23.22 28.18
N LEU A 400 -15.45 -24.06 28.81
CA LEU A 400 -14.04 -24.18 28.45
C LEU A 400 -13.90 -24.65 27.00
N VAL A 401 -14.60 -25.73 26.62
CA VAL A 401 -14.59 -26.24 25.24
C VAL A 401 -15.03 -25.14 24.26
N ASP A 402 -16.11 -24.42 24.54
CA ASP A 402 -16.64 -23.36 23.67
C ASP A 402 -15.66 -22.22 23.51
N SER A 403 -15.01 -21.82 24.60
CA SER A 403 -13.94 -20.83 24.57
C SER A 403 -12.77 -21.28 23.68
N ARG A 404 -12.29 -22.52 23.84
CA ARG A 404 -11.21 -23.11 23.03
C ARG A 404 -11.57 -23.23 21.55
N LEU A 405 -12.84 -23.48 21.27
CA LEU A 405 -13.40 -23.63 19.94
C LEU A 405 -13.86 -22.31 19.32
N HIS A 406 -13.71 -21.19 20.05
CA HIS A 406 -14.24 -19.88 19.69
C HIS A 406 -15.72 -19.92 19.30
N ARG A 407 -16.55 -20.69 20.03
CA ARG A 407 -18.00 -20.77 19.83
C ARG A 407 -18.68 -19.70 20.69
N GLU A 408 -19.57 -18.90 20.09
CA GLU A 408 -20.36 -17.92 20.83
C GLU A 408 -21.60 -18.60 21.41
N SER A 409 -21.59 -18.81 22.71
CA SER A 409 -22.63 -19.53 23.44
C SER A 409 -23.07 -18.82 24.71
N GLU A 410 -24.31 -19.07 25.12
CA GLU A 410 -24.87 -18.62 26.39
C GLU A 410 -25.41 -19.81 27.17
N TRP A 411 -25.14 -19.79 28.48
CA TRP A 411 -25.57 -20.80 29.42
C TRP A 411 -26.41 -20.16 30.51
N LYS A 412 -27.52 -20.79 30.87
CA LYS A 412 -28.38 -20.33 31.97
C LYS A 412 -28.86 -21.53 32.78
N LEU A 413 -28.43 -21.60 34.04
CA LEU A 413 -28.94 -22.55 35.02
C LEU A 413 -30.25 -22.03 35.61
N ASP A 414 -31.29 -22.86 35.60
CA ASP A 414 -32.62 -22.55 36.13
C ASP A 414 -33.18 -23.77 36.88
N GLY A 415 -32.86 -23.87 38.16
CA GLY A 415 -33.20 -25.03 39.00
C GLY A 415 -32.56 -26.32 38.49
N ASN A 416 -33.37 -27.33 38.16
CA ASN A 416 -32.93 -28.60 37.60
C ASN A 416 -32.75 -28.56 36.06
N ASN A 417 -32.83 -27.38 35.45
CA ASN A 417 -32.66 -27.20 34.02
C ASN A 417 -31.40 -26.40 33.71
N LEU A 418 -30.68 -26.81 32.68
CA LEU A 418 -29.59 -26.05 32.09
C LEU A 418 -29.94 -25.72 30.64
N LEU A 419 -30.15 -24.43 30.39
CA LEU A 419 -30.39 -23.90 29.06
C LEU A 419 -29.05 -23.60 28.37
N TYR A 420 -28.90 -24.11 27.16
CA TYR A 420 -27.73 -23.90 26.33
C TYR A 420 -28.12 -23.33 24.96
N ILE A 421 -27.62 -22.14 24.66
CA ILE A 421 -27.87 -21.43 23.40
C ILE A 421 -26.56 -21.23 22.67
N VAL A 422 -26.47 -21.70 21.43
CA VAL A 422 -25.35 -21.39 20.52
C VAL A 422 -25.82 -20.34 19.54
N LYS A 423 -25.32 -19.11 19.70
CA LYS A 423 -25.63 -17.98 18.81
C LYS A 423 -24.82 -18.04 17.53
N LYS A 424 -23.56 -18.49 17.63
CA LYS A 424 -22.67 -18.62 16.47
C LYS A 424 -21.70 -19.79 16.64
N CYS A 425 -21.75 -20.73 15.71
CA CYS A 425 -20.82 -21.85 15.64
C CYS A 425 -19.78 -21.61 14.53
N ASN A 426 -18.60 -21.13 14.89
CA ASN A 426 -17.55 -20.77 13.93
C ASN A 426 -16.90 -21.97 13.20
N ILE A 427 -17.22 -23.20 13.62
CA ILE A 427 -16.69 -24.44 13.02
C ILE A 427 -17.66 -25.00 11.98
N ALA A 428 -18.97 -24.86 12.20
CA ALA A 428 -20.00 -25.37 11.31
C ALA A 428 -20.58 -24.31 10.35
N ASN A 429 -20.40 -23.02 10.65
CA ASN A 429 -20.81 -21.91 9.78
C ASN A 429 -19.59 -21.27 9.08
N GLU A 430 -19.58 -21.31 7.75
CA GLU A 430 -18.62 -20.67 6.85
C GLU A 430 -19.28 -19.49 6.11
N GLY A 431 -19.15 -18.26 6.59
CA GLY A 431 -19.87 -17.13 5.99
C GLY A 431 -21.40 -17.39 5.96
N ASN A 432 -21.98 -17.62 4.76
CA ASN A 432 -23.40 -17.99 4.57
C ASN A 432 -23.65 -19.50 4.35
N LYS A 433 -22.63 -20.35 4.37
CA LYS A 433 -22.75 -21.80 4.10
C LYS A 433 -22.60 -22.57 5.41
N PHE A 434 -23.59 -23.41 5.70
CA PHE A 434 -23.60 -24.27 6.88
C PHE A 434 -23.22 -25.70 6.49
N ASP A 435 -22.21 -26.27 7.15
CA ASP A 435 -21.80 -27.65 6.94
C ASP A 435 -22.60 -28.57 7.89
N THR A 436 -23.55 -29.30 7.30
CA THR A 436 -24.44 -30.20 8.03
C THR A 436 -23.71 -31.37 8.66
N SER A 437 -22.63 -31.87 8.03
CA SER A 437 -21.86 -33.03 8.51
C SER A 437 -20.98 -32.66 9.71
N VAL A 438 -20.35 -31.48 9.63
CA VAL A 438 -19.59 -30.89 10.74
C VAL A 438 -20.52 -30.55 11.90
N CYS A 439 -21.67 -29.90 11.63
CA CYS A 439 -22.64 -29.59 12.68
C CYS A 439 -23.19 -30.85 13.35
N HIS A 440 -23.55 -31.87 12.55
CA HIS A 440 -24.04 -33.13 13.06
C HIS A 440 -23.02 -33.80 13.98
N THR A 441 -21.76 -33.88 13.55
CA THR A 441 -20.68 -34.46 14.36
C THR A 441 -20.49 -33.68 15.66
N ALA A 442 -20.49 -32.35 15.62
CA ALA A 442 -20.39 -31.51 16.83
C ALA A 442 -21.57 -31.75 17.80
N ARG A 443 -22.78 -31.97 17.29
CA ARG A 443 -23.96 -32.32 18.11
C ARG A 443 -23.81 -33.70 18.74
N GLU A 444 -23.31 -34.69 18.00
CA GLU A 444 -23.08 -36.03 18.56
C GLU A 444 -21.95 -36.03 19.59
N THR A 445 -20.94 -35.17 19.44
CA THR A 445 -19.94 -34.88 20.48
C THR A 445 -20.57 -34.31 21.73
N PHE A 446 -21.45 -33.31 21.61
CA PHE A 446 -22.20 -32.79 22.76
C PHE A 446 -23.02 -33.88 23.46
N LYS A 447 -23.74 -34.72 22.71
CA LYS A 447 -24.52 -35.83 23.28
C LYS A 447 -23.63 -36.87 23.98
N GLY A 448 -22.46 -37.18 23.40
CA GLY A 448 -21.48 -38.07 24.01
C GLY A 448 -20.96 -37.54 25.35
N ALA A 449 -20.64 -36.25 25.39
CA ALA A 449 -20.23 -35.57 26.61
C ALA A 449 -21.32 -35.60 27.68
N MET A 450 -22.55 -35.24 27.32
CA MET A 450 -23.70 -35.26 28.23
C MET A 450 -23.98 -36.67 28.77
N ASN A 451 -23.96 -37.69 27.91
CA ASN A 451 -24.19 -39.06 28.31
C ASN A 451 -23.08 -39.61 29.22
N TYR A 452 -21.84 -39.15 29.06
CA TYR A 452 -20.76 -39.51 29.99
C TYR A 452 -20.98 -38.84 31.35
N ALA A 453 -21.20 -37.53 31.37
CA ALA A 453 -21.32 -36.76 32.60
C ALA A 453 -22.58 -37.11 33.40
N MET A 454 -23.73 -37.22 32.75
CA MET A 454 -25.04 -37.36 33.41
C MET A 454 -25.67 -38.74 33.24
N GLY A 455 -25.12 -39.61 32.39
CA GLY A 455 -25.72 -40.92 32.10
C GLY A 455 -27.19 -40.80 31.67
N ASN A 456 -28.03 -41.64 32.27
CA ASN A 456 -29.48 -41.62 32.06
C ASN A 456 -30.23 -40.66 33.02
N GLU A 457 -29.51 -39.88 33.83
CA GLU A 457 -30.10 -38.95 34.82
C GLU A 457 -30.50 -37.62 34.19
N ALA A 458 -30.15 -37.36 32.93
CA ALA A 458 -30.49 -36.13 32.23
C ALA A 458 -31.21 -36.38 30.89
N GLU A 459 -32.27 -35.61 30.66
CA GLU A 459 -33.00 -35.56 29.40
C GLU A 459 -32.55 -34.35 28.57
N LEU A 460 -32.27 -34.58 27.28
CA LEU A 460 -31.95 -33.51 26.33
C LEU A 460 -33.18 -33.16 25.49
N GLU A 461 -33.72 -31.98 25.71
CA GLU A 461 -34.78 -31.42 24.89
C GLU A 461 -34.17 -30.41 23.89
N ILE A 462 -34.41 -30.63 22.61
CA ILE A 462 -33.93 -29.71 21.57
C ILE A 462 -35.06 -28.75 21.20
N LYS A 463 -34.84 -27.45 21.42
CA LYS A 463 -35.82 -26.38 21.14
C LYS A 463 -35.64 -25.79 19.74
N HIS A 464 -34.40 -25.45 19.39
CA HIS A 464 -34.07 -24.85 18.10
C HIS A 464 -32.79 -25.47 17.54
N LEU A 465 -32.69 -25.63 16.22
CA LEU A 465 -31.53 -26.16 15.52
C LEU A 465 -31.29 -25.46 14.19
N LEU A 466 -30.03 -25.08 13.95
CA LEU A 466 -29.58 -24.61 12.64
C LEU A 466 -29.87 -25.64 11.52
N THR A 467 -29.74 -26.95 11.79
CA THR A 467 -30.08 -28.00 10.81
C THR A 467 -31.57 -28.07 10.46
N HIS A 468 -32.45 -27.46 11.27
CA HIS A 468 -33.89 -27.41 11.02
C HIS A 468 -34.33 -26.05 10.43
N GLY A 469 -33.39 -25.17 10.11
CA GLY A 469 -33.67 -23.84 9.54
C GLY A 469 -33.88 -22.73 10.59
N ASP A 470 -33.66 -23.02 11.88
CA ASP A 470 -33.69 -21.99 12.92
C ASP A 470 -32.47 -21.05 12.85
N LYS A 471 -32.55 -19.89 13.49
CA LYS A 471 -31.46 -18.88 13.48
C LYS A 471 -30.33 -19.16 14.46
N PHE A 472 -30.55 -20.05 15.42
CA PHE A 472 -29.61 -20.44 16.47
C PHE A 472 -29.91 -21.87 16.92
N CYS A 473 -29.00 -22.49 17.66
CA CYS A 473 -29.28 -23.75 18.33
C CYS A 473 -29.64 -23.49 19.78
N GLU A 474 -30.68 -24.14 20.27
CA GLU A 474 -31.10 -24.08 21.67
C GLU A 474 -31.47 -25.48 22.15
N VAL A 475 -30.85 -25.87 23.26
CA VAL A 475 -31.14 -27.13 23.93
C VAL A 475 -31.31 -26.91 25.42
N VAL A 476 -32.22 -27.68 26.02
CA VAL A 476 -32.48 -27.69 27.45
C VAL A 476 -32.09 -29.06 27.98
N ILE A 477 -31.19 -29.09 28.94
CA ILE A 477 -30.85 -30.30 29.68
C ILE A 477 -31.67 -30.29 30.96
N ARG A 478 -32.42 -31.36 31.24
CA ARG A 478 -33.27 -31.49 32.44
C ARG A 478 -32.81 -32.66 33.28
N ILE A 479 -32.70 -32.49 34.59
CA ILE A 479 -32.52 -33.59 35.54
C ILE A 479 -33.88 -33.81 36.24
N PRO A 480 -34.57 -34.95 36.00
CA PRO A 480 -35.88 -35.23 36.58
C PRO A 480 -35.94 -35.24 38.11
#